data_AF-W9T5N5-F1
#
_entry.id   AF-W9T5N5-F1
#
_cell.length_a   1.000
_cell.length_b   1.000
_cell.length_c   1.000
_cell.angle_alpha   90.00
_cell.angle_beta   90.00
_cell.angle_gamma   90.00
#
_symmetry.space_group_name_H-M   'P 1'
#
loop_
_entity.id
_entity.type
_entity.pdbx_description
1 polymer ?
#
loop_
_entity_poly.entity_id
_entity_poly.type
_entity_poly.pdbx_seq_one_letter_code
_entity_poly.pdbx_strand_id
1 'polypeptide(L)'
;MGTRVVLVRTALVLARDGGFLQRLLPLFRLGLGGRLGTGRQWMSWVHIEDQIGLIDFLLHQPDASGPYNACAPAPVRNADFARSLAHCLHRPLLLPVPAVVMKATLGELAGLLLGGQHGQPARLQDEGFRFRFGDLDAALADLLDQAAKPNG
;
A
#
# COMPACT_ATOMS: atom_id res chain seq x y z
N MET A 1 11.73 -4.15 35.89
CA MET A 1 11.81 -4.83 34.58
C MET A 1 10.93 -4.06 33.60
N GLY A 2 11.45 -3.74 32.42
CA GLY A 2 10.69 -3.05 31.37
C GLY A 2 10.25 -4.04 30.29
N THR A 3 8.99 -3.96 29.86
CA THR A 3 8.50 -4.73 28.70
C THR A 3 9.05 -4.14 27.42
N ARG A 4 9.51 -4.99 26.50
CA ARG A 4 9.94 -4.58 25.15
C ARG A 4 8.78 -3.97 24.39
N VAL A 5 8.96 -2.76 23.84
CA VAL A 5 7.94 -2.06 23.06
C VAL A 5 8.45 -1.81 21.65
N VAL A 6 7.68 -2.24 20.66
CA VAL A 6 7.91 -2.01 19.24
C VAL A 6 6.77 -1.16 18.70
N LEU A 7 7.10 -0.07 18.02
CA LEU A 7 6.14 0.87 17.45
C LEU A 7 6.13 0.71 15.93
N VAL A 8 5.12 0.02 15.40
CA VAL A 8 4.97 -0.19 13.96
C VAL A 8 4.26 1.01 13.34
N ARG A 9 4.99 1.75 12.50
CA ARG A 9 4.48 2.87 11.70
C ARG A 9 4.03 2.35 10.35
N THR A 10 2.74 2.08 10.24
CA THR A 10 2.13 1.43 9.08
C THR A 10 1.91 2.41 7.93
N ALA A 11 2.47 2.07 6.77
CA ALA A 11 2.14 2.74 5.52
C ALA A 11 0.79 2.26 4.98
N LEU A 12 0.45 2.62 3.74
CA LEU A 12 -0.81 2.19 3.17
C LEU A 12 -0.82 0.69 2.89
N VAL A 13 -1.59 -0.06 3.67
CA VAL A 13 -1.71 -1.51 3.47
C VAL A 13 -2.55 -1.79 2.22
N LEU A 14 -1.95 -2.49 1.26
CA LEU A 14 -2.62 -3.00 0.09
C LEU A 14 -3.15 -4.40 0.41
N ALA A 15 -4.47 -4.53 0.41
CA ALA A 15 -5.18 -5.77 0.65
C ALA A 15 -6.35 -5.87 -0.33
N ARG A 16 -6.68 -7.11 -0.74
CA ARG A 16 -7.80 -7.38 -1.66
C ARG A 16 -9.14 -7.03 -1.01
N ASP A 17 -9.39 -7.60 0.17
CA ASP A 17 -10.71 -7.62 0.81
C ASP A 17 -10.85 -6.55 1.91
N GLY A 18 -10.21 -5.40 1.73
CA GLY A 18 -10.31 -4.33 2.71
C GLY A 18 -9.54 -3.06 2.37
N GLY A 19 -9.73 -2.06 3.23
CA GLY A 19 -8.92 -0.86 3.25
C GLY A 19 -9.03 -0.03 1.98
N PHE A 20 -7.89 0.54 1.59
CA PHE A 20 -7.80 1.53 0.53
C PHE A 20 -8.00 0.93 -0.87
N LEU A 21 -7.35 -0.19 -1.17
CA LEU A 21 -7.39 -0.78 -2.50
C LEU A 21 -8.81 -1.20 -2.87
N GLN A 22 -9.52 -1.91 -1.98
CA GLN A 22 -10.91 -2.35 -2.18
C GLN A 22 -11.84 -1.18 -2.55
N ARG A 23 -11.67 -0.01 -1.95
CA ARG A 23 -12.49 1.19 -2.24
C ARG A 23 -12.21 1.78 -3.61
N LEU A 24 -10.99 1.63 -4.13
CA LEU A 24 -10.62 2.12 -5.46
C LEU A 24 -11.03 1.16 -6.59
N LEU A 25 -11.04 -0.15 -6.34
CA LEU A 25 -11.29 -1.15 -7.38
C LEU A 25 -12.56 -0.91 -8.21
N PRO A 26 -13.73 -0.53 -7.65
CA PRO A 26 -14.93 -0.28 -8.44
C PRO A 26 -14.73 0.80 -9.50
N LEU A 27 -14.12 1.92 -9.13
CA LEU A 27 -13.88 3.04 -10.05
C LEU A 27 -12.93 2.63 -11.18
N PHE A 28 -11.82 1.97 -10.82
CA PHE A 28 -10.85 1.52 -11.81
C PHE A 28 -11.41 0.43 -12.72
N ARG A 29 -12.19 -0.53 -12.20
CA ARG A 29 -12.85 -1.57 -12.99
C ARG A 29 -13.87 -1.02 -13.99
N LEU A 30 -14.54 0.09 -13.66
CA LEU A 30 -15.45 0.81 -14.54
C LEU A 30 -14.74 1.74 -15.54
N GLY A 31 -13.40 1.81 -15.52
CA GLY A 31 -12.64 2.74 -16.37
C GLY A 31 -12.73 4.20 -15.94
N LEU A 32 -13.27 4.46 -14.74
CA LEU A 32 -13.31 5.78 -14.09
C LEU A 32 -12.05 6.04 -13.25
N GLY A 33 -11.07 5.15 -13.34
CA GLY A 33 -9.77 5.28 -12.70
C GLY A 33 -8.95 6.41 -13.32
N GLY A 34 -8.13 7.04 -12.49
CA GLY A 34 -7.41 8.24 -12.88
C GLY A 34 -6.28 8.61 -11.96
N ARG A 35 -5.48 9.60 -12.38
CA ARG A 35 -4.47 10.20 -11.51
C ARG A 35 -5.16 10.82 -10.29
N LEU A 36 -4.71 10.48 -9.09
CA LEU A 36 -5.29 10.98 -7.85
C LEU A 36 -4.56 12.29 -7.47
N GLY A 37 -5.26 13.42 -7.52
CA GLY A 37 -4.70 14.73 -7.19
C GLY A 37 -3.67 15.21 -8.22
N THR A 38 -2.53 15.76 -7.77
CA THR A 38 -1.44 16.17 -8.68
C THR A 38 -0.68 14.96 -9.25
N GLY A 39 -0.76 13.82 -8.56
CA GLY A 39 -0.04 12.59 -8.89
C GLY A 39 1.45 12.63 -8.53
N ARG A 40 1.94 13.74 -7.97
CA ARG A 40 3.36 13.92 -7.58
C ARG A 40 3.65 13.48 -6.16
N GLN A 41 2.61 13.27 -5.34
CA GLN A 41 2.77 12.83 -3.97
C GLN A 41 3.41 11.45 -3.92
N TRP A 42 4.38 11.30 -3.03
CA TRP A 42 4.95 10.00 -2.68
C TRP A 42 3.95 9.18 -1.87
N MET A 43 3.91 7.89 -2.15
CA MET A 43 2.98 6.94 -1.56
C MET A 43 3.79 5.75 -1.08
N SER A 44 4.00 5.71 0.23
CA SER A 44 4.48 4.50 0.90
C SER A 44 3.33 3.52 1.02
N TRP A 45 3.58 2.27 0.67
CA TRP A 45 2.60 1.19 0.66
C TRP A 45 3.26 -0.07 1.24
N VAL A 46 2.46 -1.06 1.62
CA VAL A 46 2.94 -2.38 2.03
C VAL A 46 1.92 -3.44 1.62
N HIS A 47 2.36 -4.58 1.10
CA HIS A 47 1.47 -5.70 0.85
C HIS A 47 0.97 -6.29 2.17
N ILE A 48 -0.29 -6.73 2.25
CA ILE A 48 -0.86 -7.28 3.48
C ILE A 48 -0.05 -8.46 4.04
N GLU A 49 0.46 -9.34 3.18
CA GLU A 49 1.29 -10.45 3.64
C GLU A 49 2.64 -9.99 4.21
N ASP A 50 3.26 -8.95 3.64
CA ASP A 50 4.49 -8.38 4.20
C ASP A 50 4.22 -7.67 5.52
N GLN A 51 3.06 -7.00 5.66
CA GLN A 51 2.62 -6.40 6.91
C GLN A 51 2.46 -7.45 8.02
N ILE A 52 1.92 -8.62 7.71
CA ILE A 52 1.79 -9.73 8.67
C ILE A 52 3.18 -10.30 8.96
N GLY A 53 3.97 -10.58 7.91
CA GLY A 53 5.30 -11.16 8.03
C GLY A 53 6.27 -10.30 8.83
N LEU A 54 6.24 -8.97 8.68
CA LEU A 54 7.10 -8.09 9.46
C LEU A 54 6.67 -8.02 10.93
N ILE A 55 5.38 -8.13 11.23
CA ILE A 55 4.91 -8.19 12.63
C ILE A 55 5.40 -9.48 13.26
N ASP A 56 5.23 -10.61 12.57
CA ASP A 56 5.72 -11.91 13.03
C ASP A 56 7.24 -11.92 13.23
N PHE A 57 8.00 -11.34 12.29
CA PHE A 57 9.44 -11.14 12.40
C PHE A 57 9.82 -10.35 13.67
N LEU A 58 9.15 -9.21 13.93
CA LEU A 58 9.43 -8.36 15.09
C LEU A 58 9.04 -9.00 16.44
N LEU A 59 8.08 -9.93 16.43
CA LEU A 59 7.75 -10.73 17.61
C LEU A 59 8.90 -11.68 17.96
N HIS A 60 9.57 -12.25 16.96
CA HIS A 60 10.68 -13.18 17.11
C HIS A 60 12.06 -12.50 17.24
N GLN A 61 12.15 -11.17 17.13
CA GLN A 61 13.38 -10.40 17.28
C GLN A 61 13.51 -9.83 18.71
N PRO A 62 14.36 -10.41 19.59
CA PRO A 62 14.40 -10.04 21.01
C PRO A 62 14.94 -8.61 21.24
N ASP A 63 15.84 -8.16 20.37
CA ASP A 63 16.47 -6.85 20.46
C ASP A 63 15.63 -5.75 19.77
N ALA A 64 14.56 -6.13 19.06
CA ALA A 64 13.72 -5.17 18.36
C ALA A 64 12.96 -4.27 19.35
N SER A 65 13.23 -2.97 19.27
CA SER A 65 12.60 -1.96 20.12
C SER A 65 12.50 -0.61 19.42
N GLY A 66 11.55 0.21 19.87
CA GLY A 66 11.28 1.53 19.29
C GLY A 66 10.59 1.45 17.92
N PRO A 67 10.74 2.47 17.07
CA PRO A 67 9.97 2.60 15.83
C PRO A 67 10.51 1.75 14.68
N TYR A 68 9.58 1.14 13.93
CA TYR A 68 9.81 0.43 12.67
C TYR A 68 8.80 0.90 11.62
N ASN A 69 9.26 1.21 10.43
CA ASN A 69 8.39 1.59 9.32
C ASN A 69 7.93 0.34 8.57
N ALA A 70 6.63 0.07 8.60
CA ALA A 70 6.02 -1.01 7.84
C ALA A 70 5.61 -0.50 6.46
N CYS A 71 6.58 -0.48 5.55
CA CYS A 71 6.46 -0.05 4.17
C CYS A 71 7.37 -0.89 3.27
N ALA A 72 6.95 -1.13 2.04
CA ALA A 72 7.79 -1.70 0.99
C ALA A 72 9.02 -0.80 0.72
N PRO A 73 10.14 -1.37 0.26
CA PRO A 73 11.41 -0.64 0.08
C PRO A 73 11.35 0.44 -1.01
N ALA A 74 10.45 0.31 -1.98
CA ALA A 74 10.29 1.23 -3.10
C ALA A 74 8.97 2.02 -2.98
N PRO A 75 8.98 3.22 -2.36
CA PRO A 75 7.83 4.11 -2.42
C PRO A 75 7.60 4.56 -3.86
N VAL A 76 6.35 4.73 -4.23
CA VAL A 76 5.96 5.12 -5.60
C VAL A 76 5.35 6.51 -5.60
N ARG A 77 5.27 7.15 -6.76
CA ARG A 77 4.37 8.31 -6.89
C ARG A 77 2.95 7.81 -7.08
N ASN A 78 2.01 8.63 -6.63
CA ASN A 78 0.60 8.34 -6.81
C ASN A 78 0.22 8.09 -8.28
N ALA A 79 0.79 8.87 -9.22
CA ALA A 79 0.55 8.66 -10.65
C ALA A 79 1.03 7.29 -11.13
N ASP A 80 2.14 6.79 -10.58
CA ASP A 80 2.67 5.47 -10.93
C ASP A 80 1.80 4.38 -10.32
N PHE A 81 1.33 4.54 -9.07
CA PHE A 81 0.34 3.66 -8.47
C PHE A 81 -0.93 3.54 -9.31
N ALA A 82 -1.51 4.66 -9.72
CA ALA A 82 -2.71 4.67 -10.54
C ALA A 82 -2.48 3.98 -11.90
N ARG A 83 -1.30 4.19 -12.52
CA ARG A 83 -0.92 3.54 -13.77
C ARG A 83 -0.80 2.03 -13.60
N SER A 84 -0.09 1.56 -12.58
CA SER A 84 0.07 0.14 -12.26
C SER A 84 -1.27 -0.55 -12.01
N LEU A 85 -2.15 0.08 -11.21
CA LEU A 85 -3.47 -0.46 -10.93
C LEU A 85 -4.34 -0.57 -12.20
N ALA A 86 -4.34 0.47 -13.03
CA ALA A 86 -5.07 0.45 -14.30
C ALA A 86 -4.52 -0.63 -15.26
N HIS A 87 -3.19 -0.79 -15.30
CA HIS A 87 -2.52 -1.82 -16.09
C HIS A 87 -2.92 -3.24 -15.66
N CYS A 88 -2.82 -3.57 -14.37
CA CYS A 88 -3.22 -4.89 -13.86
C CYS A 88 -4.71 -5.19 -14.12
N LEU A 89 -5.57 -4.17 -14.09
CA LEU A 89 -7.00 -4.31 -14.37
C LEU A 89 -7.35 -4.30 -15.87
N HIS A 90 -6.38 -4.11 -16.75
CA HIS A 90 -6.60 -3.97 -18.20
C HIS A 90 -7.59 -2.84 -18.53
N ARG A 91 -7.45 -1.70 -17.84
CA ARG A 91 -8.31 -0.52 -18.01
C ARG A 91 -7.50 0.73 -18.36
N PRO A 92 -8.04 1.63 -19.18
CA PRO A 92 -7.33 2.85 -19.55
C PRO A 92 -7.36 3.88 -18.39
N LEU A 93 -6.36 4.76 -18.33
CA LEU A 93 -6.25 5.83 -17.33
C LEU A 93 -6.59 7.18 -17.98
N LEU A 94 -7.86 7.43 -18.30
CA LEU A 94 -8.26 8.48 -19.24
C LEU A 94 -8.43 9.86 -18.60
N LEU A 95 -8.87 9.94 -17.35
CA LEU A 95 -9.28 11.19 -16.71
C LEU A 95 -8.59 11.38 -15.36
N PRO A 96 -8.12 12.59 -15.00
CA PRO A 96 -7.73 12.86 -13.62
C PRO A 96 -8.95 12.77 -12.71
N VAL A 97 -8.81 12.13 -11.55
CA VAL A 97 -9.91 12.05 -10.56
C VAL A 97 -9.93 13.34 -9.75
N PRO A 98 -11.03 14.13 -9.77
CA PRO A 98 -11.12 15.33 -8.95
C PRO A 98 -10.97 15.02 -7.46
N ALA A 99 -10.33 15.92 -6.71
CA ALA A 99 -10.10 15.73 -5.27
C ALA A 99 -11.37 15.51 -4.45
N VAL A 100 -12.49 16.09 -4.89
CA VAL A 100 -13.81 15.91 -4.26
C VAL A 100 -14.31 14.47 -4.39
N VAL A 101 -14.16 13.86 -5.57
CA VAL A 101 -14.56 12.46 -5.81
C VAL A 101 -13.70 11.51 -4.97
N MET A 102 -12.41 11.79 -4.85
CA MET A 102 -11.52 11.02 -3.98
C MET A 102 -11.91 11.15 -2.51
N LYS A 103 -12.20 12.36 -2.03
CA LYS A 103 -12.64 12.57 -0.64
C LYS A 103 -13.97 11.86 -0.36
N ALA A 104 -14.91 11.87 -1.30
CA ALA A 104 -16.19 11.19 -1.14
C ALA A 104 -16.04 9.66 -1.07
N THR A 105 -15.10 9.10 -1.84
CA THR A 105 -14.91 7.64 -1.95
C THR A 105 -13.96 7.08 -0.89
N LEU A 106 -12.95 7.85 -0.51
CA LEU A 106 -11.89 7.42 0.40
C LEU A 106 -12.05 7.99 1.82
N GLY A 107 -12.87 9.04 2.00
CA GLY A 107 -13.06 9.71 3.28
C GLY A 107 -11.73 10.29 3.80
N GLU A 108 -11.43 10.01 5.06
CA GLU A 108 -10.19 10.43 5.72
C GLU A 108 -8.92 9.85 5.06
N LEU A 109 -9.02 8.70 4.39
CA LEU A 109 -7.89 8.09 3.67
C LEU A 109 -7.43 8.96 2.49
N ALA A 110 -8.28 9.85 1.97
CA ALA A 110 -7.88 10.82 0.95
C ALA A 110 -6.77 11.75 1.46
N GLY A 111 -6.75 12.08 2.76
CA GLY A 111 -5.71 12.92 3.36
C GLY A 111 -4.33 12.25 3.31
N LEU A 112 -4.27 10.93 3.52
CA LEU A 112 -3.02 10.17 3.48
C LEU A 112 -2.40 10.15 2.06
N LEU A 113 -3.25 10.08 1.03
CA LEU A 113 -2.80 10.10 -0.37
C LEU A 113 -2.38 11.50 -0.83
N LEU A 114 -3.03 12.52 -0.29
CA LEU A 114 -2.79 13.92 -0.66
C LEU A 114 -1.61 14.54 0.09
N GLY A 115 -1.32 14.09 1.32
CA GLY A 115 -0.18 14.54 2.12
C GLY A 115 1.13 13.89 1.71
N GLY A 116 1.07 12.63 1.27
CA GLY A 116 2.22 11.85 0.83
C GLY A 116 3.13 11.39 1.97
N GLN A 117 3.69 10.19 1.85
CA GLN A 117 4.66 9.66 2.81
C GLN A 117 5.80 8.98 2.05
N HIS A 118 7.04 9.29 2.43
CA HIS A 118 8.26 8.68 1.91
C HIS A 118 9.00 7.96 3.05
N GLY A 119 8.38 6.91 3.57
CA GLY A 119 8.99 6.02 4.55
C GLY A 119 9.92 5.02 3.88
N GLN A 120 11.01 4.67 4.56
CA GLN A 120 11.88 3.56 4.17
C GLN A 120 11.98 2.55 5.32
N PRO A 121 11.99 1.24 5.02
CA PRO A 121 12.05 0.18 6.03
C PRO A 121 13.50 -0.19 6.42
N ALA A 122 14.42 0.78 6.50
CA ALA A 122 15.86 0.54 6.67
C ALA A 122 16.17 -0.42 7.83
N ARG A 123 15.60 -0.19 9.02
CA ARG A 123 15.81 -1.07 10.18
C ARG A 123 15.34 -2.51 9.95
N LEU A 124 14.19 -2.71 9.30
CA LEU A 124 13.72 -4.07 8.98
C LEU A 124 14.72 -4.77 8.04
N GLN A 125 15.23 -4.05 7.04
CA GLN A 125 16.19 -4.59 6.08
C GLN A 125 17.56 -4.88 6.72
N ASP A 126 18.06 -3.97 7.55
CA ASP A 126 19.32 -4.12 8.29
C ASP A 126 19.26 -5.30 9.27
N GLU A 127 18.09 -5.56 9.85
CA GLU A 127 17.84 -6.69 10.74
C GLU A 127 17.51 -7.99 9.99
N GLY A 128 17.48 -7.97 8.65
CA GLY A 128 17.39 -9.16 7.79
C GLY A 128 15.98 -9.55 7.35
N PHE A 129 14.95 -8.73 7.63
CA PHE A 129 13.61 -8.96 7.10
C PHE A 129 13.61 -8.88 5.57
N ARG A 130 12.99 -9.86 4.91
CA ARG A 130 12.88 -9.93 3.45
C ARG A 130 11.44 -9.73 3.04
N PHE A 131 11.20 -8.67 2.28
CA PHE A 131 9.89 -8.41 1.68
C PHE A 131 9.63 -9.42 0.56
N ARG A 132 8.47 -10.08 0.63
CA ARG A 132 7.94 -10.90 -0.47
C ARG A 132 7.54 -10.02 -1.65
N PHE A 133 7.01 -8.83 -1.37
CA PHE A 133 6.57 -7.87 -2.40
C PHE A 133 7.31 -6.54 -2.27
N GLY A 134 8.50 -6.48 -2.88
CA GLY A 134 9.27 -5.24 -3.01
C GLY A 134 8.85 -4.35 -4.19
N ASP A 135 8.11 -4.91 -5.15
CA ASP A 135 7.68 -4.27 -6.39
C ASP A 135 6.15 -4.11 -6.42
N LEU A 136 5.68 -2.95 -6.86
CA LEU A 136 4.26 -2.62 -6.83
C LEU A 136 3.45 -3.43 -7.84
N ASP A 137 3.98 -3.64 -9.04
CA ASP A 137 3.26 -4.36 -10.10
C ASP A 137 3.06 -5.82 -9.70
N ALA A 138 4.09 -6.44 -9.12
CA ALA A 138 3.99 -7.79 -8.56
C ALA A 138 2.97 -7.88 -7.40
N ALA A 139 2.97 -6.89 -6.49
CA ALA A 139 2.01 -6.84 -5.38
C ALA A 139 0.56 -6.70 -5.87
N LEU A 140 0.32 -5.81 -6.83
CA LEU A 140 -1.02 -5.61 -7.40
C LEU A 140 -1.48 -6.81 -8.22
N ALA A 141 -0.58 -7.42 -8.99
CA ALA A 141 -0.89 -8.64 -9.74
C ALA A 141 -1.33 -9.77 -8.79
N ASP A 142 -0.62 -9.98 -7.68
CA ASP A 142 -0.99 -10.99 -6.67
C ASP A 142 -2.38 -10.71 -6.07
N LEU A 143 -2.61 -9.49 -5.58
CA LEU A 143 -3.89 -9.10 -4.96
C LEU A 143 -5.08 -9.18 -5.93
N LEU A 144 -4.85 -8.96 -7.22
CA LEU A 144 -5.89 -8.95 -8.24
C LEU A 144 -6.11 -10.31 -8.92
N ASP A 145 -5.09 -11.16 -9.00
CA ASP A 145 -5.23 -12.55 -9.45
C ASP A 145 -6.03 -13.38 -8.43
N GLN A 146 -5.78 -13.14 -7.14
CA GLN A 146 -6.64 -13.67 -6.07
C GLN A 146 -8.11 -13.23 -6.25
N ALA A 147 -8.38 -12.08 -6.87
CA ALA A 147 -9.73 -11.61 -7.14
C ALA A 147 -10.49 -12.41 -8.21
N ALA A 148 -9.79 -13.14 -9.08
CA ALA A 148 -10.40 -14.03 -10.08
C ALA A 148 -10.80 -15.40 -9.49
N LYS A 149 -10.28 -15.75 -8.32
CA LYS A 149 -10.66 -16.97 -7.61
C LYS A 149 -11.88 -16.66 -6.72
N PRO A 150 -13.05 -17.30 -6.94
CA PRO A 150 -14.14 -17.21 -6.00
C PRO A 150 -13.64 -17.78 -4.67
N ASN A 151 -13.90 -17.06 -3.58
CA ASN A 151 -13.61 -17.56 -2.23
C ASN A 151 -14.40 -18.87 -2.07
N GLY A 152 -13.68 -19.99 -1.96
CA GLY A 152 -14.26 -21.29 -1.65
C GLY A 152 -14.74 -21.35 -0.20
#